data_AF-A0A1S2LXC0-F1
#
_entry.id   AF-A0A1S2LXC0-F1
#
_cell.length_a   1.000
_cell.length_b   1.000
_cell.length_c   1.000
_cell.angle_alpha   90.00
_cell.angle_beta   90.00
_cell.angle_gamma   90.00
#
_symmetry.space_group_name_H-M   'P 1'
#
loop_
_entity.id
_entity.type
_entity.pdbx_description
1 polymer ?
#
loop_
_entity_poly.entity_id
_entity_poly.type
_entity_poly.pdbx_seq_one_letter_code
_entity_poly.pdbx_strand_id
1 'polypeptide(L)'
;MRVLLELLRIIFIFAILATLIGGIPHAIYSNIGIHTEKYGWTAMLGVFILIFVLYRNKLQFSGWYEGKGREKLPIAVSKTLIISAIVLLLSPPILHFFIN
;
A
#
# COMPACT_ATOMS: atom_id res chain seq x y z
N MET A 1 -15.70 -19.96 11.81
CA MET A 1 -14.36 -19.75 12.42
C MET A 1 -13.24 -19.45 11.41
N ARG A 2 -13.07 -20.23 10.32
CA ARG A 2 -11.96 -20.01 9.37
C ARG A 2 -11.93 -18.62 8.72
N VAL A 3 -13.10 -18.03 8.42
CA VAL A 3 -13.19 -16.67 7.83
C VAL A 3 -12.70 -15.57 8.78
N LEU A 4 -13.04 -15.67 10.08
CA LEU A 4 -12.60 -14.70 11.09
C LEU A 4 -11.08 -14.73 11.28
N LEU A 5 -10.47 -15.92 11.26
CA LEU A 5 -9.01 -16.07 11.32
C LEU A 5 -8.32 -15.48 10.09
N GLU A 6 -8.91 -15.63 8.91
CA GLU A 6 -8.37 -15.03 7.69
C GLU A 6 -8.48 -13.49 7.71
N LEU A 7 -9.58 -12.94 8.21
CA LEU A 7 -9.74 -11.49 8.39
C LEU A 7 -8.70 -10.95 9.40
N LEU A 8 -8.52 -11.64 10.52
CA LEU A 8 -7.52 -11.30 11.52
C LEU A 8 -6.10 -11.31 10.91
N ARG A 9 -5.79 -12.33 10.11
CA ARG A 9 -4.52 -12.44 9.38
C ARG A 9 -4.30 -11.28 8.42
N ILE A 10 -5.34 -10.87 7.68
CA ILE A 10 -5.29 -9.70 6.79
C ILE A 10 -4.97 -8.45 7.59
N ILE A 11 -5.68 -8.21 8.70
CA ILE A 11 -5.47 -7.04 9.55
C ILE A 11 -4.04 -7.01 10.07
N PHE A 12 -3.50 -8.12 10.58
CA PHE A 12 -2.11 -8.19 11.06
C PHE A 12 -1.10 -7.94 9.94
N ILE A 13 -1.28 -8.54 8.76
CA ILE A 13 -0.39 -8.32 7.61
C ILE A 13 -0.41 -6.85 7.21
N PHE A 14 -1.59 -6.24 7.11
CA PHE A 14 -1.71 -4.83 6.73
C PHE A 14 -1.10 -3.92 7.80
N ALA A 15 -1.34 -4.17 9.08
CA ALA A 15 -0.76 -3.37 10.17
C ALA A 15 0.78 -3.42 10.15
N ILE A 16 1.37 -4.61 10.01
CA ILE A 16 2.83 -4.79 9.98
C ILE A 16 3.43 -4.17 8.70
N LEU A 17 2.82 -4.40 7.53
CA LEU A 17 3.36 -3.86 6.29
C LEU A 17 3.17 -2.35 6.19
N ALA A 18 2.05 -1.81 6.70
CA ALA A 18 1.80 -0.38 6.69
C ALA A 18 2.82 0.37 7.56
N THR A 19 3.21 -0.16 8.71
CA THR A 19 4.26 0.46 9.53
C THR A 19 5.64 0.35 8.88
N LEU A 20 6.01 -0.84 8.40
CA LEU A 20 7.33 -1.08 7.79
C LEU A 20 7.52 -0.29 6.48
N ILE A 21 6.54 -0.37 5.58
CA ILE A 21 6.62 0.27 4.25
C ILE A 21 6.25 1.75 4.35
N GLY A 22 5.30 2.13 5.21
CA GLY A 22 4.86 3.51 5.39
C GLY A 22 5.92 4.43 5.99
N GLY A 23 6.84 3.89 6.80
CA GLY A 23 7.98 4.64 7.31
C GLY A 23 8.95 5.10 6.22
N ILE A 24 9.04 4.37 5.09
CA ILE A 24 9.99 4.64 4.02
C ILE A 24 9.69 5.99 3.34
N PRO A 25 8.48 6.26 2.81
CA PRO A 25 8.17 7.57 2.25
C PRO A 25 8.38 8.70 3.24
N HIS A 26 7.95 8.53 4.50
CA HIS A 26 8.12 9.57 5.52
C HIS A 26 9.60 9.92 5.74
N ALA A 27 10.47 8.91 5.86
CA ALA A 27 11.92 9.12 5.99
C ALA A 27 12.50 9.83 4.75
N ILE A 28 12.10 9.42 3.54
CA ILE A 28 12.56 10.04 2.29
C ILE A 28 12.14 11.51 2.25
N TYR A 29 10.86 11.81 2.48
CA TYR A 29 10.34 13.18 2.42
C TYR A 29 11.00 14.09 3.46
N SER A 30 11.18 13.59 4.70
CA SER A 30 11.86 14.36 5.74
C SER A 30 13.32 14.67 5.39
N ASN A 31 14.04 13.75 4.73
CA ASN A 31 15.43 13.97 4.32
C ASN A 31 15.57 15.02 3.20
N ILE A 32 14.52 15.21 2.39
CA ILE A 32 14.48 16.24 1.33
C ILE A 32 13.78 17.53 1.79
N GLY A 33 13.56 17.71 3.10
CA GLY A 33 13.00 18.93 3.68
C GLY A 33 11.48 19.09 3.47
N ILE A 34 10.76 18.01 3.16
CA ILE A 34 9.33 18.05 2.87
C ILE A 34 8.55 17.50 4.06
N HIS A 35 7.82 18.38 4.73
CA HIS A 35 6.94 18.01 5.84
C HIS A 35 5.65 17.36 5.32
N THR A 36 5.29 16.20 5.88
CA THR A 36 4.18 15.37 5.41
C THR A 36 2.80 15.82 5.91
N GLU A 37 2.70 16.94 6.61
CA GLU A 37 1.49 17.39 7.31
C GLU A 37 0.31 17.65 6.35
N LYS A 38 0.59 18.24 5.18
CA LYS A 38 -0.44 18.66 4.22
C LYS A 38 -0.76 17.60 3.17
N TYR A 39 0.27 16.92 2.66
CA TYR A 39 0.15 16.01 1.52
C TYR A 39 0.52 14.55 1.84
N GLY A 40 0.91 14.21 3.07
CA GLY A 40 1.37 12.86 3.42
C GLY A 40 0.33 11.75 3.27
N TRP A 41 -0.96 12.10 3.28
CA TRP A 41 -2.06 11.15 3.11
C TRP A 41 -2.07 10.49 1.73
N THR A 42 -1.56 11.15 0.69
CA THR A 42 -1.45 10.56 -0.65
C THR A 42 -0.39 9.46 -0.68
N ALA A 43 0.75 9.67 0.00
CA ALA A 43 1.77 8.65 0.16
C ALA A 43 1.25 7.44 0.95
N MET A 44 0.49 7.69 2.03
CA MET A 44 -0.18 6.62 2.79
C MET A 44 -1.12 5.79 1.89
N LEU A 45 -1.91 6.45 1.03
CA LEU A 45 -2.78 5.76 0.08
C LEU A 45 -1.98 4.93 -0.94
N GLY A 46 -0.87 5.48 -1.46
CA GLY A 46 0.03 4.76 -2.35
C GLY A 46 0.62 3.50 -1.70
N VAL A 47 1.10 3.60 -0.46
CA VAL A 47 1.58 2.45 0.31
C VAL A 47 0.48 1.40 0.50
N PHE A 48 -0.74 1.83 0.84
CA PHE A 48 -1.88 0.93 1.00
C PHE A 48 -2.18 0.14 -0.29
N ILE A 49 -2.11 0.80 -1.46
CA ILE A 49 -2.31 0.14 -2.75
C ILE A 49 -1.20 -0.89 -3.02
N LEU A 50 0.07 -0.56 -2.73
CA LEU A 50 1.18 -1.50 -2.90
C LEU A 50 1.02 -2.75 -2.00
N ILE A 51 0.63 -2.55 -0.74
CA ILE A 51 0.33 -3.63 0.19
C ILE A 51 -0.82 -4.49 -0.32
N PHE A 52 -1.88 -3.87 -0.82
CA PHE A 52 -3.02 -4.57 -1.40
C PHE A 52 -2.61 -5.43 -2.60
N VAL A 53 -1.81 -4.90 -3.53
CA VAL A 53 -1.32 -5.66 -4.69
C VAL A 53 -0.43 -6.83 -4.24
N LEU A 54 0.49 -6.60 -3.30
CA LEU A 54 1.34 -7.64 -2.73
C LEU A 54 0.50 -8.73 -2.05
N TYR A 55 -0.52 -8.34 -1.30
CA TYR A 55 -1.42 -9.26 -0.64
C TYR A 55 -2.17 -10.11 -1.65
N ARG A 56 -2.89 -9.49 -2.61
CA ARG A 56 -3.70 -10.19 -3.62
C ARG A 56 -2.92 -11.08 -4.55
N ASN A 57 -1.64 -10.80 -4.81
CA ASN A 57 -0.84 -11.57 -5.76
C ASN A 57 0.10 -12.61 -5.11
N LYS A 58 0.40 -12.48 -3.80
CA LYS A 58 1.35 -13.35 -3.10
C LYS A 58 0.85 -13.82 -1.74
N LEU A 59 0.57 -12.91 -0.80
CA LEU A 59 0.33 -13.27 0.61
C LEU A 59 -1.03 -13.94 0.85
N GLN A 60 -2.03 -13.65 0.01
CA GLN A 60 -3.33 -14.30 0.08
C GLN A 60 -3.22 -15.83 -0.13
N PHE A 61 -2.24 -16.29 -0.91
CA PHE A 61 -2.10 -17.71 -1.25
C PHE A 61 -1.49 -18.57 -0.14
N SER A 62 -0.93 -17.99 0.92
CA SER A 62 -0.45 -18.73 2.09
C SER A 62 -1.49 -18.86 3.21
N GLY A 63 -2.75 -18.52 2.93
CA GLY A 63 -3.86 -18.58 3.90
C GLY A 63 -4.56 -19.93 3.95
N TRP A 64 -5.55 -20.02 4.85
CA TRP A 64 -6.33 -21.25 5.06
C TRP A 64 -7.64 -21.29 4.24
N TYR A 65 -7.97 -20.19 3.57
CA TYR A 65 -9.18 -20.06 2.76
C TYR A 65 -8.93 -20.38 1.28
N GLU A 66 -9.53 -21.46 0.77
CA GLU A 66 -9.44 -21.89 -0.64
C GLU A 66 -10.73 -21.61 -1.44
N GLY A 67 -11.52 -20.61 -1.05
CA GLY A 67 -12.77 -20.30 -1.75
C GLY A 67 -12.59 -19.54 -3.07
N LYS A 68 -13.71 -19.35 -3.78
CA LYS A 68 -13.83 -18.77 -5.14
C LYS A 68 -13.23 -17.37 -5.37
N GLY A 69 -12.71 -16.70 -4.34
CA GLY A 69 -12.09 -15.36 -4.42
C GLY A 69 -10.55 -15.35 -4.32
N ARG A 70 -9.92 -16.54 -4.27
CA ARG A 70 -8.47 -16.72 -4.19
C ARG A 70 -7.85 -16.74 -5.59
N GLU A 71 -7.97 -15.63 -6.28
CA GLU A 71 -7.39 -15.43 -7.62
C GLU A 71 -6.47 -14.21 -7.62
N LYS A 72 -5.37 -14.33 -8.37
CA LYS A 72 -4.45 -13.21 -8.56
C LYS A 72 -5.16 -12.09 -9.31
N LEU A 73 -4.77 -10.86 -9.06
CA LEU A 73 -5.21 -9.76 -9.91
C LEU A 73 -4.72 -10.00 -11.33
N PRO A 74 -5.53 -9.67 -12.36
CA PRO A 74 -5.04 -9.61 -13.72
C PRO A 74 -3.78 -8.75 -13.80
N ILE A 75 -2.85 -9.12 -14.68
CA ILE A 75 -1.55 -8.43 -14.81
C ILE A 75 -1.77 -6.94 -15.12
N ALA A 76 -2.74 -6.62 -15.99
CA ALA A 76 -3.11 -5.25 -16.32
C ALA A 76 -3.54 -4.46 -15.07
N VAL A 77 -4.46 -5.00 -14.27
CA VAL A 77 -4.95 -4.35 -13.03
C VAL A 77 -3.82 -4.16 -12.04
N SER A 78 -2.96 -5.17 -11.85
CA SER A 78 -1.80 -5.08 -10.97
C SER A 78 -0.85 -3.96 -11.40
N LYS A 79 -0.55 -3.86 -12.70
CA LYS A 79 0.30 -2.81 -13.25
C LYS A 79 -0.32 -1.42 -13.08
N THR A 80 -1.61 -1.26 -13.37
CA THR A 80 -2.32 0.01 -13.19
C THR A 80 -2.27 0.45 -11.74
N LEU A 81 -2.58 -0.44 -10.79
CA LEU A 81 -2.52 -0.12 -9.36
C LEU A 81 -1.12 0.27 -8.90
N ILE A 82 -0.08 -0.44 -9.35
CA ILE A 82 1.31 -0.09 -9.04
C ILE A 82 1.67 1.29 -9.60
N ILE A 83 1.32 1.59 -10.85
CA ILE A 83 1.56 2.90 -11.46
C ILE A 83 0.83 4.00 -10.69
N SER A 84 -0.45 3.80 -10.37
CA SER A 84 -1.23 4.75 -9.55
C SER A 84 -0.60 4.96 -8.17
N ALA A 85 -0.10 3.90 -7.53
CA ALA A 85 0.59 4.00 -6.26
C ALA A 85 1.89 4.81 -6.35
N ILE A 86 2.67 4.62 -7.42
CA ILE A 86 3.88 5.40 -7.68
C ILE A 86 3.54 6.88 -7.86
N VAL A 87 2.50 7.20 -8.65
CA VAL A 87 2.02 8.58 -8.82
C VAL A 87 1.63 9.20 -7.47
N LEU A 88 0.90 8.46 -6.64
CA LEU A 88 0.52 8.90 -5.31
C LEU A 88 1.74 9.13 -4.40
N LEU A 89 2.75 8.26 -4.44
CA LEU A 89 4.00 8.42 -3.70
C LEU A 89 4.86 9.59 -4.18
N LEU A 90 4.76 9.99 -5.44
CA LEU A 90 5.45 11.16 -5.96
C LEU A 90 4.66 12.46 -5.72
N SER A 91 3.38 12.37 -5.35
CA SER A 91 2.55 13.56 -5.22
C SER A 91 2.96 14.50 -4.07
N PRO A 92 3.40 14.07 -2.86
CA PRO A 92 3.82 15.03 -1.85
C PRO A 92 4.96 15.96 -2.29
N PRO A 93 6.08 15.49 -2.87
CA PRO A 93 7.13 16.39 -3.33
C PRO A 93 6.69 17.26 -4.51
N ILE A 94 5.89 16.72 -5.43
CA ILE A 94 5.35 17.49 -6.56
C ILE A 94 4.45 18.63 -6.05
N LEU A 95 3.49 18.32 -5.19
CA LEU A 95 2.55 19.31 -4.63
C LEU A 95 3.27 20.32 -3.74
N HIS A 96 4.28 19.89 -2.99
CA HIS A 96 5.14 20.81 -2.24
C HIS A 96 5.84 21.80 -3.17
N PHE A 97 6.38 21.35 -4.30
CA PHE A 97 7.08 22.22 -5.25
C PHE A 97 6.15 23.20 -5.99
N PHE A 98 4.92 22.80 -6.30
CA PHE A 98 4.00 23.64 -7.09
C PHE A 98 3.10 24.57 -6.26
N ILE A 99 2.85 24.25 -4.98
CA ILE A 99 1.82 24.91 -4.15
C ILE A 99 2.43 25.63 -2.93
N ASN A 100 3.71 25.40 -2.61
CA ASN A 100 4.46 26.17 -1.60
C ASN A 100 5.59 26.94 -2.28
#